data_AF-A0AAV3RHV0-F1
#
_entry.id   AF-A0AAV3RHV0-F1
#
_cell.length_a   1.000
_cell.length_b   1.000
_cell.length_c   1.000
_cell.angle_alpha   90.00
_cell.angle_beta   90.00
_cell.angle_gamma   90.00
#
_symmetry.space_group_name_H-M   'P 1'
#
loop_
_entity.id
_entity.type
_entity.pdbx_description
1 polymer ?
#
loop_
_entity_poly.entity_id
_entity_poly.type
_entity_poly.pdbx_seq_one_letter_code
_entity_poly.pdbx_strand_id
1 'polypeptide(L)'
;MDPNPNNFPILSFVMSKLPSMSPRAPPDDKFKVEQPPPPKPEEPNFELYEKMPCLNNPKVVSEMRLAVADVSQARSALRCMGERPDHERVDIAKAKVVELNARLEELSSSPAPYPTLDADLKKAEEERRMYKAVVDYDEMLAAYEGLLREAEGRLERIYEAAVAGHDSVDPQEGDEGEEKGGEEKLDQEVERIMLEAGSGKVIENVDLSKKQLRILPEAFFASLDSIVSLNLSNNSLQAVPELIAGLEKLEELNLSSNELESLPGSIGLLINLKILNVSRNKLVELPDSICHCRSLVELNASFNRLAYLPTNIGYELVNLKRLSVQLNKLRSLPTSIGEMKSLQVLDAHFNELHGLPISIGKLLNLEVLNLGSNFSDLSELPHTIGDLINLKELDISNNQIHELPDMFGLLVNLIKLNLDHNPLTMPPKEVVVQGIEPIKRFMAKRRADLLIEESLLNRSTSWLSNLASNVSGYLGSPKSNAEPSYLDQEL
;
A
#
# COMPACT_ATOMS: atom_id res chain seq x y z
N MET A 1 16.60 2.90 6.36
CA MET A 1 17.87 2.21 6.68
C MET A 1 18.21 2.47 8.13
N ASP A 2 18.17 1.43 8.97
CA ASP A 2 18.67 1.50 10.35
C ASP A 2 20.19 1.27 10.31
N PRO A 3 21.03 2.28 10.57
CA PRO A 3 22.47 2.17 10.35
C PRO A 3 23.05 1.37 11.50
N ASN A 4 23.07 0.04 11.36
CA ASN A 4 23.70 -0.83 12.33
C ASN A 4 25.16 -0.37 12.54
N PRO A 5 25.55 0.09 13.75
CA PRO A 5 26.86 0.66 14.01
C PRO A 5 28.00 -0.34 13.77
N ASN A 6 27.70 -1.64 13.74
CA ASN A 6 28.67 -2.69 13.47
C ASN A 6 28.99 -2.86 11.97
N ASN A 7 28.06 -2.51 11.06
CA ASN A 7 28.26 -2.64 9.60
C ASN A 7 28.64 -1.31 8.95
N PHE A 8 28.14 -0.18 9.48
CA PHE A 8 28.37 1.16 8.88
C PHE A 8 28.79 2.19 9.93
N PRO A 9 30.00 2.07 10.51
CA PRO A 9 30.45 2.90 11.63
C PRO A 9 30.56 4.40 11.27
N ILE A 10 30.88 4.73 10.01
CA ILE A 10 30.95 6.12 9.52
C ILE A 10 29.55 6.71 9.37
N LEU A 11 28.64 5.99 8.71
CA LEU A 11 27.26 6.41 8.51
C LEU A 11 26.55 6.59 9.86
N SER A 12 26.79 5.67 10.80
CA SER A 12 26.27 5.75 12.17
C SER A 12 26.82 6.97 12.92
N PHE A 13 28.12 7.25 12.81
CA PHE A 13 28.72 8.45 13.42
C PHE A 13 28.19 9.76 12.83
N VAL A 14 28.07 9.85 11.50
CA VAL A 14 27.51 11.02 10.82
C VAL A 14 26.03 11.21 11.18
N MET A 15 25.25 10.14 11.21
CA MET A 15 23.85 10.17 11.65
C MET A 15 23.72 10.56 13.13
N SER A 16 24.67 10.18 13.99
CA SER A 16 24.69 10.56 15.42
C SER A 16 25.05 12.02 15.69
N LYS A 17 25.67 12.70 14.72
CA LYS A 17 26.05 14.13 14.80
C LYS A 17 25.00 15.06 14.19
N LEU A 18 23.99 14.51 13.51
CA LEU A 18 22.75 15.23 13.21
C LEU A 18 21.97 15.45 14.52
N PRO A 19 21.23 16.55 14.67
CA PRO A 19 20.48 16.82 15.90
C PRO A 19 19.60 15.62 16.29
N SER A 20 19.77 15.18 17.54
CA SER A 20 19.18 13.93 18.04
C SER A 20 17.65 13.95 17.97
N MET A 21 17.13 12.89 17.37
CA MET A 21 15.73 12.48 17.39
C MET A 21 15.27 12.26 18.83
N SER A 22 14.41 13.13 19.37
CA SER A 22 13.55 12.85 20.53
C SER A 22 12.30 13.74 20.44
N PRO A 23 11.10 13.24 20.81
CA PRO A 23 9.87 14.02 20.67
C PRO A 23 9.85 15.14 21.70
N ARG A 24 9.77 16.39 21.24
CA ARG A 24 9.51 17.54 22.11
C ARG A 24 8.00 17.60 22.37
N ALA A 25 7.62 17.65 23.64
CA ALA A 25 6.24 17.80 24.13
C ALA A 25 5.49 18.96 23.45
N PRO A 26 4.14 18.94 23.39
CA PRO A 26 3.38 19.89 22.59
C PRO A 26 3.54 21.33 23.10
N PRO A 27 3.49 22.34 22.21
CA PRO A 27 3.80 23.72 22.57
C PRO A 27 2.63 24.35 23.34
N ASP A 28 2.95 24.95 24.49
CA ASP A 28 2.09 25.93 25.16
C ASP A 28 1.99 27.21 24.33
N ASP A 29 0.79 27.76 24.32
CA ASP A 29 0.36 29.00 23.67
C ASP A 29 1.29 30.19 23.96
N LYS A 30 1.95 30.72 22.91
CA LYS A 30 2.08 32.17 22.59
C LYS A 30 3.11 32.40 21.48
N PHE A 31 2.62 32.86 20.33
CA PHE A 31 3.41 33.47 19.27
C PHE A 31 4.16 34.71 19.77
N LYS A 32 5.50 34.70 19.66
CA LYS A 32 6.32 35.89 19.38
C LYS A 32 7.48 35.52 18.46
N VAL A 33 7.54 36.22 17.33
CA VAL A 33 8.61 36.14 16.33
C VAL A 33 9.83 36.89 16.89
N GLU A 34 10.87 36.17 17.29
CA GLU A 34 12.24 36.71 17.39
C GLU A 34 13.20 35.65 16.82
N GLN A 35 14.07 36.09 15.90
CA GLN A 35 15.11 35.25 15.31
C GLN A 35 16.13 34.84 16.38
N PRO A 36 16.57 33.57 16.44
CA PRO A 36 17.66 33.19 17.32
C PRO A 36 19.00 33.73 16.77
N PRO A 37 19.96 34.10 17.64
CA PRO A 37 21.27 34.57 17.20
C PRO A 37 22.06 33.43 16.54
N PRO A 38 23.00 33.72 15.63
CA PRO A 38 23.78 32.68 14.95
C PRO A 38 24.66 31.93 15.97
N PRO A 39 24.81 30.60 15.84
CA PRO A 39 25.70 29.84 16.71
C PRO A 39 27.15 30.22 16.40
N LYS A 40 27.96 30.40 17.46
CA LYS A 40 29.42 30.58 17.34
C LYS A 40 30.06 29.25 16.87
N PRO A 41 31.14 29.30 16.08
CA PRO A 41 31.84 28.10 15.67
C PRO A 41 32.70 27.59 16.83
N GLU A 42 32.24 26.56 17.52
CA GLU A 42 33.10 25.74 18.38
C GLU A 42 33.57 24.55 17.54
N GLU A 43 34.86 24.52 17.20
CA GLU A 43 35.51 23.34 16.61
C GLU A 43 35.67 22.26 17.69
N PRO A 44 35.12 21.05 17.51
CA PRO A 44 35.55 19.90 18.28
C PRO A 44 36.73 19.24 17.56
N ASN A 45 37.91 19.46 18.11
CA ASN A 45 39.15 18.82 17.74
C ASN A 45 39.14 17.37 18.29
N PHE A 46 39.15 16.36 17.41
CA PHE A 46 39.92 15.08 17.46
C PHE A 46 39.29 13.89 16.70
N GLU A 47 40.12 13.29 15.82
CA GLU A 47 40.26 11.86 15.46
C GLU A 47 39.16 11.08 14.70
N LEU A 48 38.75 11.55 13.52
CA LEU A 48 38.24 10.67 12.44
C LEU A 48 39.39 9.95 11.69
N TYR A 49 40.59 10.54 11.71
CA TYR A 49 41.79 10.09 10.98
C TYR A 49 42.39 8.79 11.53
N GLU A 50 42.26 8.50 12.83
CA GLU A 50 42.91 7.33 13.44
C GLU A 50 42.14 6.01 13.26
N LYS A 51 40.82 6.07 13.05
CA LYS A 51 39.99 4.85 12.87
C LYS A 51 39.81 4.43 11.42
N MET A 52 40.03 5.32 10.45
CA MET A 52 39.58 5.12 9.06
C MET A 52 40.62 5.63 8.04
N PRO A 53 41.65 4.81 7.73
CA PRO A 53 42.74 5.22 6.86
C PRO A 53 42.33 5.54 5.41
N CYS A 54 41.15 5.09 4.96
CA CYS A 54 40.65 5.27 3.60
C CYS A 54 39.92 6.62 3.39
N LEU A 55 39.50 7.30 4.46
CA LEU A 55 38.76 8.58 4.42
C LEU A 55 39.69 9.81 4.43
N ASN A 56 40.89 9.66 3.86
CA ASN A 56 41.90 10.71 3.82
C ASN A 56 41.72 11.68 2.63
N ASN A 57 40.84 11.38 1.68
CA ASN A 57 40.62 12.25 0.53
C ASN A 57 39.66 13.40 0.89
N PRO A 58 40.13 14.66 0.93
CA PRO A 58 39.31 15.82 1.30
C PRO A 58 38.12 16.04 0.36
N LYS A 59 38.20 15.57 -0.90
CA LYS A 59 37.10 15.65 -1.87
C LYS A 59 35.97 14.69 -1.53
N VAL A 60 36.29 13.46 -1.14
CA VAL A 60 35.29 12.45 -0.71
C VAL A 60 34.57 12.94 0.55
N VAL A 61 35.29 13.53 1.50
CA VAL A 61 34.70 14.09 2.72
C VAL A 61 33.80 15.30 2.42
N SER A 62 34.16 16.18 1.47
CA SER A 62 33.31 17.30 1.08
C SER A 62 32.03 16.85 0.36
N GLU A 63 32.14 15.90 -0.58
CA GLU A 63 30.98 15.33 -1.28
C GLU A 63 30.05 14.59 -0.33
N MET A 64 30.61 13.83 0.62
CA MET A 64 29.83 13.13 1.64
C MET A 64 29.11 14.10 2.57
N ARG A 65 29.71 15.26 2.92
CA ARG A 65 29.02 16.32 3.69
C ARG A 65 27.85 16.92 2.91
N LEU A 66 28.01 17.16 1.61
CA LEU A 66 26.94 17.68 0.75
C LEU A 66 25.79 16.68 0.65
N ALA A 67 26.09 15.42 0.35
CA ALA A 67 25.09 14.36 0.26
C ALA A 67 24.33 14.16 1.59
N VAL A 68 25.03 14.23 2.74
CA VAL A 68 24.39 14.16 4.07
C VAL A 68 23.51 15.38 4.34
N ALA A 69 23.94 16.58 3.93
CA ALA A 69 23.13 17.78 4.05
C ALA A 69 21.83 17.65 3.23
N ASP A 70 21.92 17.18 1.99
CA ASP A 70 20.77 16.95 1.10
C ASP A 70 19.80 15.92 1.69
N VAL A 71 20.30 14.76 2.18
CA VAL A 71 19.49 13.75 2.87
C VAL A 71 18.81 14.33 4.11
N SER A 72 19.54 15.11 4.91
CA SER A 72 19.00 15.72 6.13
C SER A 72 17.90 16.75 5.82
N GLN A 73 18.07 17.55 4.77
CA GLN A 73 17.12 18.57 4.34
C GLN A 73 15.86 17.92 3.77
N ALA A 74 16.00 16.92 2.90
CA ALA A 74 14.88 16.18 2.34
C ALA A 74 14.05 15.47 3.42
N ARG A 75 14.72 14.80 4.38
CA ARG A 75 14.05 14.18 5.54
C ARG A 75 13.37 15.21 6.45
N SER A 76 14.00 16.36 6.66
CA SER A 76 13.38 17.43 7.46
C SER A 76 12.15 18.01 6.78
N ALA A 77 12.20 18.20 5.45
CA ALA A 77 11.06 18.66 4.68
C ALA A 77 9.89 17.67 4.77
N LEU A 78 10.16 16.37 4.56
CA LEU A 78 9.15 15.30 4.67
C LEU A 78 8.48 15.28 6.06
N ARG A 79 9.24 15.47 7.15
CA ARG A 79 8.65 15.55 8.50
C ARG A 79 7.74 16.76 8.71
N CYS A 80 8.11 17.92 8.16
CA CYS A 80 7.29 19.13 8.30
C CYS A 80 5.99 19.04 7.51
N MET A 81 5.95 18.23 6.45
CA MET A 81 4.79 18.14 5.56
C MET A 81 3.67 17.28 6.14
N GLY A 82 3.94 16.35 7.07
CA GLY A 82 2.93 15.48 7.68
C GLY A 82 2.80 14.13 6.99
N GLU A 83 1.72 13.41 7.30
CA GLU A 83 1.47 12.07 6.75
C GLU A 83 1.02 12.12 5.29
N ARG A 84 1.56 11.20 4.49
CA ARG A 84 1.17 11.05 3.08
C ARG A 84 -0.28 10.59 2.98
N PRO A 85 -1.10 11.18 2.09
CA PRO A 85 -2.47 10.72 1.87
C PRO A 85 -2.48 9.26 1.41
N ASP A 86 -3.50 8.52 1.83
CA ASP A 86 -3.73 7.15 1.36
C ASP A 86 -3.97 7.13 -0.16
N HIS A 87 -3.43 6.11 -0.83
CA HIS A 87 -3.46 5.97 -2.29
C HIS A 87 -4.88 6.03 -2.84
N GLU A 88 -5.82 5.33 -2.19
CA GLU A 88 -7.24 5.34 -2.59
C GLU A 88 -7.84 6.75 -2.54
N ARG A 89 -7.47 7.58 -1.56
CA ARG A 89 -7.93 8.98 -1.48
C ARG A 89 -7.37 9.81 -2.63
N VAL A 90 -6.13 9.55 -3.04
CA VAL A 90 -5.50 10.22 -4.17
C VAL A 90 -6.19 9.84 -5.48
N ASP A 91 -6.49 8.55 -5.68
CA ASP A 91 -7.20 8.07 -6.88
C ASP A 91 -8.63 8.62 -6.98
N ILE A 92 -9.37 8.60 -5.87
CA ILE A 92 -10.70 9.21 -5.80
C ILE A 92 -10.61 10.71 -6.12
N ALA A 93 -9.59 11.40 -5.59
CA ALA A 93 -9.38 12.82 -5.89
C ALA A 93 -9.06 13.04 -7.37
N LYS A 94 -8.19 12.23 -7.99
CA LYS A 94 -7.89 12.28 -9.42
C LYS A 94 -9.16 12.08 -10.26
N ALA A 95 -9.95 11.04 -9.95
CA ALA A 95 -11.21 10.75 -10.65
C ALA A 95 -12.22 11.91 -10.51
N LYS A 96 -12.37 12.47 -9.31
CA LYS A 96 -13.24 13.63 -9.05
C LYS A 96 -12.78 14.89 -9.76
N VAL A 97 -11.48 15.14 -9.87
CA VAL A 97 -10.95 16.26 -10.65
C VAL A 97 -11.32 16.12 -12.12
N VAL A 98 -11.22 14.92 -12.71
CA VAL A 98 -11.63 14.65 -14.09
C VAL A 98 -13.15 14.87 -14.27
N GLU A 99 -13.97 14.30 -13.39
CA GLU A 99 -15.44 14.46 -13.41
C GLU A 99 -15.85 15.94 -13.31
N LEU A 100 -15.26 16.69 -12.37
CA LEU A 100 -15.57 18.09 -12.16
C LEU A 100 -15.07 18.99 -13.30
N ASN A 101 -13.95 18.66 -13.93
CA ASN A 101 -13.51 19.35 -15.14
C ASN A 101 -14.51 19.17 -16.28
N ALA A 102 -14.96 17.94 -16.55
CA ALA A 102 -15.99 17.68 -17.55
C ALA A 102 -17.30 18.43 -17.25
N ARG A 103 -17.74 18.41 -15.98
CA ARG A 103 -18.93 19.15 -15.54
C ARG A 103 -18.78 20.67 -15.69
N LEU A 104 -17.62 21.23 -15.39
CA LEU A 104 -17.35 22.67 -15.57
C LEU A 104 -17.36 23.04 -17.06
N GLU A 105 -16.82 22.20 -17.93
CA GLU A 105 -16.90 22.39 -19.38
C GLU A 105 -18.35 22.39 -19.88
N GLU A 106 -19.17 21.43 -19.43
CA GLU A 106 -20.60 21.36 -19.74
C GLU A 106 -21.37 22.60 -19.26
N LEU A 107 -21.15 23.02 -18.01
CA LEU A 107 -21.78 24.21 -17.43
C LEU A 107 -21.37 25.48 -18.18
N SER A 108 -20.10 25.60 -18.58
CA SER A 108 -19.59 26.74 -19.34
C SER A 108 -20.11 26.79 -20.79
N SER A 109 -20.49 25.63 -21.35
CA SER A 109 -20.98 25.49 -22.72
C SER A 109 -22.51 25.56 -22.83
N SER A 110 -23.23 25.66 -21.69
CA SER A 110 -24.69 25.68 -21.66
C SER A 110 -25.25 26.96 -22.30
N PRO A 111 -26.13 26.87 -23.32
CA PRO A 111 -26.62 28.02 -24.09
C PRO A 111 -27.65 28.90 -23.37
N ALA A 112 -28.14 28.50 -22.18
CA ALA A 112 -29.13 29.27 -21.43
C ALA A 112 -28.70 29.46 -19.96
N PRO A 113 -28.49 30.72 -19.50
CA PRO A 113 -28.25 30.99 -18.09
C PRO A 113 -29.53 30.72 -17.30
N TYR A 114 -29.49 29.71 -16.45
CA TYR A 114 -30.53 29.44 -15.45
C TYR A 114 -30.13 30.07 -14.11
N PRO A 115 -31.09 30.35 -13.20
CA PRO A 115 -30.87 31.22 -12.04
C PRO A 115 -29.78 30.77 -11.07
N THR A 116 -29.41 29.49 -11.08
CA THR A 116 -28.41 28.90 -10.17
C THR A 116 -27.04 28.68 -10.81
N LEU A 117 -26.86 28.97 -12.10
CA LEU A 117 -25.65 28.63 -12.87
C LEU A 117 -24.36 29.15 -12.21
N ASP A 118 -24.31 30.41 -11.79
CA ASP A 118 -23.13 31.00 -11.13
C ASP A 118 -22.82 30.35 -9.76
N ALA A 119 -23.86 29.95 -9.02
CA ALA A 119 -23.70 29.28 -7.74
C ALA A 119 -23.22 27.83 -7.94
N ASP A 120 -23.75 27.14 -8.94
CA ASP A 120 -23.36 25.77 -9.30
C ASP A 120 -21.92 25.72 -9.83
N LEU A 121 -21.51 26.71 -10.64
CA LEU A 121 -20.14 26.84 -11.15
C LEU A 121 -19.15 27.07 -10.00
N LYS A 122 -19.42 28.04 -9.10
CA LYS A 122 -18.59 28.30 -7.93
C LYS A 122 -18.44 27.08 -7.03
N LYS A 123 -19.56 26.38 -6.76
CA LYS A 123 -19.55 25.18 -5.94
C LYS A 123 -18.68 24.07 -6.57
N ALA A 124 -18.81 23.85 -7.88
CA ALA A 124 -18.00 22.87 -8.60
C ALA A 124 -16.50 23.26 -8.65
N GLU A 125 -16.18 24.55 -8.79
CA GLU A 125 -14.80 25.06 -8.74
C GLU A 125 -14.17 24.90 -7.36
N GLU A 126 -14.90 25.22 -6.29
CA GLU A 126 -14.47 25.03 -4.91
C GLU A 126 -14.23 23.55 -4.60
N GLU A 127 -15.15 22.67 -4.99
CA GLU A 127 -15.01 21.22 -4.84
C GLU A 127 -13.81 20.69 -5.62
N ARG A 128 -13.62 21.12 -6.88
CA ARG A 128 -12.46 20.73 -7.70
C ARG A 128 -11.16 21.19 -7.05
N ARG A 129 -11.13 22.41 -6.50
CA ARG A 129 -9.93 22.96 -5.83
C ARG A 129 -9.54 22.12 -4.62
N MET A 130 -10.51 21.63 -3.86
CA MET A 130 -10.25 20.76 -2.70
C MET A 130 -9.61 19.43 -3.13
N TYR A 131 -10.18 18.73 -4.13
CA TYR A 131 -9.59 17.47 -4.61
C TYR A 131 -8.25 17.68 -5.30
N LYS A 132 -8.11 18.75 -6.08
CA LYS A 132 -6.83 19.09 -6.72
C LYS A 132 -5.72 19.33 -5.69
N ALA A 133 -6.03 19.95 -4.55
CA ALA A 133 -5.05 20.13 -3.48
C ALA A 133 -4.54 18.80 -2.89
N VAL A 134 -5.38 17.75 -2.84
CA VAL A 134 -4.95 16.40 -2.41
C VAL A 134 -3.98 15.79 -3.40
N VAL A 135 -4.28 15.88 -4.71
CA VAL A 135 -3.41 15.37 -5.78
C VAL A 135 -2.07 16.12 -5.82
N ASP A 136 -2.12 17.46 -5.80
CA ASP A 136 -0.92 18.30 -5.82
C ASP A 136 -0.02 18.04 -4.58
N TYR A 137 -0.62 17.73 -3.43
CA TYR A 137 0.11 17.37 -2.21
C TYR A 137 0.78 15.99 -2.30
N ASP A 138 0.12 14.98 -2.86
CA ASP A 138 0.72 13.66 -3.11
C ASP A 138 1.88 13.74 -4.12
N GLU A 139 1.70 14.47 -5.22
CA GLU A 139 2.77 14.68 -6.23
C GLU A 139 3.99 15.37 -5.61
N MET A 140 3.76 16.37 -4.75
CA MET A 140 4.83 17.04 -4.02
C MET A 140 5.58 16.06 -3.09
N LEU A 141 4.86 15.25 -2.32
CA LEU A 141 5.47 14.25 -1.44
C LEU A 141 6.28 13.22 -2.23
N ALA A 142 5.74 12.74 -3.37
CA ALA A 142 6.45 11.83 -4.26
C ALA A 142 7.75 12.45 -4.82
N ALA A 143 7.74 13.75 -5.15
CA ALA A 143 8.94 14.46 -5.58
C ALA A 143 10.00 14.56 -4.48
N TYR A 144 9.60 14.88 -3.23
CA TYR A 144 10.54 14.92 -2.10
C TYR A 144 11.06 13.54 -1.71
N GLU A 145 10.23 12.49 -1.75
CA GLU A 145 10.67 11.11 -1.58
C GLU A 145 11.67 10.70 -2.68
N GLY A 146 11.44 11.14 -3.93
CA GLY A 146 12.37 10.96 -5.04
C GLY A 146 13.72 11.62 -4.81
N LEU A 147 13.73 12.89 -4.38
CA LEU A 147 14.94 13.62 -3.99
C LEU A 147 15.68 12.93 -2.84
N LEU A 148 14.94 12.43 -1.84
CA LEU A 148 15.53 11.68 -0.75
C LEU A 148 16.21 10.40 -1.26
N ARG A 149 15.53 9.64 -2.13
CA ARG A 149 16.09 8.40 -2.71
C ARG A 149 17.34 8.68 -3.53
N GLU A 150 17.36 9.75 -4.31
CA GLU A 150 18.53 10.16 -5.08
C GLU A 150 19.70 10.58 -4.17
N ALA A 151 19.41 11.36 -3.13
CA ALA A 151 20.41 11.80 -2.17
C ALA A 151 21.00 10.62 -1.36
N GLU A 152 20.15 9.68 -0.93
CA GLU A 152 20.58 8.45 -0.26
C GLU A 152 21.43 7.56 -1.19
N GLY A 153 21.01 7.36 -2.44
CA GLY A 153 21.79 6.59 -3.42
C GLY A 153 23.09 7.28 -3.83
N ARG A 154 23.15 8.61 -3.82
CA ARG A 154 24.41 9.35 -4.01
C ARG A 154 25.36 9.14 -2.83
N LEU A 155 24.83 9.20 -1.60
CA LEU A 155 25.61 8.95 -0.38
C LEU A 155 26.18 7.54 -0.35
N GLU A 156 25.38 6.55 -0.77
CA GLU A 156 25.80 5.15 -0.88
C GLU A 156 26.92 4.97 -1.91
N ARG A 157 26.78 5.52 -3.12
CA ARG A 157 27.85 5.47 -4.14
C ARG A 157 29.15 6.14 -3.70
N ILE A 158 29.07 7.30 -3.04
CA ILE A 158 30.26 7.97 -2.49
C ILE A 158 30.93 7.08 -1.44
N TYR A 159 30.13 6.41 -0.60
CA TYR A 159 30.64 5.50 0.41
C TYR A 159 31.31 4.27 -0.21
N GLU A 160 30.68 3.61 -1.18
CA GLU A 160 31.23 2.45 -1.88
C GLU A 160 32.54 2.79 -2.60
N ALA A 161 32.60 3.93 -3.31
CA ALA A 161 33.81 4.41 -3.98
C ALA A 161 34.95 4.67 -2.97
N ALA A 162 34.62 5.26 -1.81
CA ALA A 162 35.57 5.53 -0.74
C ALA A 162 36.12 4.25 -0.09
N VAL A 163 35.28 3.21 0.05
CA VAL A 163 35.69 1.90 0.57
C VAL A 163 36.53 1.13 -0.44
N ALA A 164 36.23 1.26 -1.74
CA ALA A 164 36.98 0.62 -2.82
C ALA A 164 38.33 1.30 -3.14
N GLY A 165 38.62 2.48 -2.57
CA GLY A 165 39.88 3.20 -2.76
C GLY A 165 40.00 3.94 -4.09
N HIS A 166 38.87 4.23 -4.76
CA HIS A 166 38.85 4.99 -6.01
C HIS A 166 38.74 6.50 -5.72
N ASP A 167 39.73 7.28 -6.15
CA ASP A 167 39.82 8.74 -5.94
C ASP A 167 38.99 9.57 -6.95
N SER A 168 38.23 8.93 -7.84
CA SER A 168 37.40 9.59 -8.87
C SER A 168 35.97 9.04 -8.84
N VAL A 169 35.02 9.90 -8.48
CA VAL A 169 33.59 9.68 -8.68
C VAL A 169 33.24 10.33 -10.02
N ASP A 170 33.43 9.63 -11.12
CA ASP A 170 32.87 10.00 -12.42
C ASP A 170 31.56 9.21 -12.63
N PRO A 171 30.40 9.82 -12.91
CA PRO A 171 29.11 9.11 -12.95
C PRO A 171 28.89 8.23 -14.19
N GLN A 172 29.88 8.04 -15.05
CA GLN A 172 29.75 7.25 -16.26
C GLN A 172 31.03 6.46 -16.51
N GLU A 173 31.13 5.26 -15.93
CA GLU A 173 31.76 4.10 -16.58
C GLU A 173 31.70 2.87 -15.67
N GLY A 174 31.24 1.76 -16.25
CA GLY A 174 31.61 0.41 -15.82
C GLY A 174 30.55 -0.37 -15.05
N ASP A 175 29.72 -1.13 -15.79
CA ASP A 175 29.76 -2.59 -15.67
C ASP A 175 29.19 -3.26 -16.94
N GLU A 176 29.96 -3.22 -18.04
CA GLU A 176 29.80 -4.20 -19.12
C GLU A 176 30.75 -5.37 -18.85
N GLY A 177 30.37 -6.21 -17.89
CA GLY A 177 30.99 -7.49 -17.62
C GLY A 177 30.46 -8.57 -18.56
N GLU A 178 31.36 -9.10 -19.39
CA GLU A 178 31.17 -10.20 -20.33
C GLU A 178 30.56 -11.47 -19.71
N GLU A 179 29.44 -11.94 -20.27
CA GLU A 179 29.11 -13.37 -20.33
C GLU A 179 28.43 -13.69 -21.67
N LYS A 180 29.17 -13.55 -22.78
CA LYS A 180 28.80 -14.14 -24.07
C LYS A 180 29.35 -15.56 -24.17
N GLY A 181 28.68 -16.50 -23.52
CA GLY A 181 29.02 -17.93 -23.59
C GLY A 181 27.83 -18.89 -23.58
N GLY A 182 26.60 -18.40 -23.38
CA GLY A 182 25.40 -19.23 -23.25
C GLY A 182 24.22 -18.89 -24.18
N GLU A 183 24.25 -17.73 -24.85
CA GLU A 183 23.11 -17.21 -25.64
C GLU A 183 22.70 -18.17 -26.79
N GLU A 184 23.66 -18.76 -27.50
CA GLU A 184 23.36 -19.58 -28.69
C GLU A 184 22.55 -20.87 -28.42
N LYS A 185 22.56 -21.42 -27.19
CA LYS A 185 21.78 -22.62 -26.85
C LYS A 185 20.37 -22.28 -26.36
N LEU A 186 20.15 -21.05 -25.89
CA LEU A 186 18.89 -20.61 -25.30
C LEU A 186 17.90 -20.19 -26.37
N ASP A 187 18.39 -19.48 -27.39
CA ASP A 187 17.61 -19.16 -28.58
C ASP A 187 17.11 -20.43 -29.27
N GLN A 188 17.93 -21.49 -29.34
CA GLN A 188 17.56 -22.74 -30.01
C GLN A 188 16.34 -23.45 -29.42
N GLU A 189 16.10 -23.39 -28.10
CA GLU A 189 14.96 -24.08 -27.49
C GLU A 189 13.67 -23.25 -27.64
N VAL A 190 13.75 -21.92 -27.50
CA VAL A 190 12.63 -21.01 -27.78
C VAL A 190 12.26 -21.08 -29.26
N GLU A 191 13.26 -21.05 -30.15
CA GLU A 191 13.08 -21.24 -31.59
C GLU A 191 12.51 -22.62 -31.93
N ARG A 192 12.92 -23.69 -31.23
CA ARG A 192 12.33 -25.03 -31.43
C ARG A 192 10.84 -25.03 -31.10
N ILE A 193 10.45 -24.47 -29.96
CA ILE A 193 9.03 -24.42 -29.56
C ILE A 193 8.22 -23.60 -30.59
N MET A 194 8.78 -22.50 -31.08
CA MET A 194 8.15 -21.68 -32.12
C MET A 194 8.05 -22.41 -33.47
N LEU A 195 9.06 -23.20 -33.86
CA LEU A 195 9.03 -24.04 -35.06
C LEU A 195 8.02 -25.19 -34.92
N GLU A 196 7.92 -25.82 -33.75
CA GLU A 196 6.92 -26.84 -33.47
C GLU A 196 5.51 -26.27 -33.55
N ALA A 197 5.27 -25.07 -33.02
CA ALA A 197 4.00 -24.36 -33.14
C ALA A 197 3.67 -24.04 -34.60
N GLY A 198 4.66 -23.54 -35.36
CA GLY A 198 4.52 -23.27 -36.80
C GLY A 198 4.25 -24.52 -37.66
N SER A 199 4.56 -25.71 -37.15
CA SER A 199 4.26 -27.00 -37.80
C SER A 199 2.81 -27.49 -37.61
N GLY A 200 1.98 -26.74 -36.88
CA GLY A 200 0.57 -27.05 -36.63
C GLY A 200 0.32 -27.95 -35.42
N LYS A 201 1.34 -28.14 -34.55
CA LYS A 201 1.20 -28.86 -33.29
C LYS A 201 0.62 -27.92 -32.23
N VAL A 202 -0.47 -28.33 -31.58
CA VAL A 202 -1.08 -27.58 -30.48
C VAL A 202 -0.18 -27.72 -29.25
N ILE A 203 0.34 -26.60 -28.75
CA ILE A 203 1.20 -26.55 -27.56
C ILE A 203 0.43 -25.80 -26.48
N GLU A 204 -0.15 -26.56 -25.54
CA GLU A 204 -0.96 -25.99 -24.45
C GLU A 204 -0.10 -25.62 -23.24
N ASN A 205 0.96 -26.39 -22.96
CA ASN A 205 1.80 -26.20 -21.78
C ASN A 205 3.24 -25.95 -22.19
N VAL A 206 3.76 -24.77 -21.83
CA VAL A 206 5.14 -24.36 -22.13
C VAL A 206 5.89 -24.11 -20.83
N ASP A 207 6.97 -24.86 -20.62
CA ASP A 207 7.89 -24.66 -19.50
C ASP A 207 9.26 -24.18 -20.01
N LEU A 208 9.50 -22.89 -19.77
CA LEU A 208 10.73 -22.17 -20.05
C LEU A 208 11.42 -21.72 -18.76
N SER A 209 11.16 -22.42 -17.64
CA SER A 209 11.79 -22.08 -16.37
C SER A 209 13.28 -22.44 -16.32
N LYS A 210 14.07 -21.65 -15.56
CA LYS A 210 15.52 -21.87 -15.35
C LYS A 210 16.32 -21.88 -16.65
N LYS A 211 15.94 -21.03 -17.59
CA LYS A 211 16.58 -20.88 -18.91
C LYS A 211 17.43 -19.61 -19.00
N GLN A 212 17.62 -18.86 -17.91
CA GLN A 212 18.40 -17.61 -17.91
C GLN A 212 17.94 -16.60 -18.98
N LEU A 213 16.65 -16.64 -19.35
CA LEU A 213 16.11 -15.76 -20.39
C LEU A 213 16.14 -14.31 -19.89
N ARG A 214 16.69 -13.41 -20.70
CA ARG A 214 16.69 -11.96 -20.43
C ARG A 214 15.52 -11.25 -21.09
N ILE A 215 15.13 -11.71 -22.28
CA ILE A 215 14.08 -11.13 -23.11
C ILE A 215 13.28 -12.27 -23.75
N LEU A 216 11.99 -12.05 -23.98
CA LEU A 216 11.14 -12.94 -24.80
C LEU A 216 10.96 -12.32 -26.19
N PRO A 217 11.28 -13.03 -27.28
CA PRO A 217 11.11 -12.50 -28.62
C PRO A 217 9.63 -12.28 -28.93
N GLU A 218 9.29 -11.15 -29.54
CA GLU A 218 7.89 -10.76 -29.84
C GLU A 218 7.14 -11.83 -30.65
N ALA A 219 7.85 -12.51 -31.56
CA ALA A 219 7.29 -13.58 -32.38
C ALA A 219 6.83 -14.81 -31.57
N PHE A 220 7.30 -14.98 -30.32
CA PHE A 220 6.83 -16.02 -29.40
C PHE A 220 5.32 -15.91 -29.17
N PHE A 221 4.82 -14.69 -28.91
CA PHE A 221 3.42 -14.45 -28.59
C PHE A 221 2.49 -14.52 -29.81
N ALA A 222 3.03 -14.29 -31.01
CA ALA A 222 2.28 -14.40 -32.26
C ALA A 222 2.13 -15.85 -32.76
N SER A 223 3.05 -16.74 -32.38
CA SER A 223 3.10 -18.11 -32.88
C SER A 223 2.39 -19.13 -31.99
N LEU A 224 2.05 -18.76 -30.76
CA LEU A 224 1.61 -19.69 -29.71
C LEU A 224 0.22 -19.33 -29.14
N ASP A 225 -0.76 -19.16 -30.02
CA ASP A 225 -2.16 -18.78 -29.71
C ASP A 225 -2.95 -19.81 -28.87
N SER A 226 -2.41 -21.02 -28.70
CA SER A 226 -3.08 -22.16 -28.05
C SER A 226 -2.57 -22.47 -26.64
N ILE A 227 -1.63 -21.67 -26.10
CA ILE A 227 -1.09 -21.90 -24.76
C ILE A 227 -2.16 -21.67 -23.69
N VAL A 228 -2.23 -22.63 -22.77
CA VAL A 228 -3.05 -22.64 -21.55
C VAL A 228 -2.18 -22.41 -20.31
N SER A 229 -0.96 -22.95 -20.26
CA SER A 229 -0.03 -22.76 -19.14
C SER A 229 1.35 -22.34 -19.62
N LEU A 230 1.85 -21.21 -19.11
CA LEU A 230 3.17 -20.67 -19.41
C LEU A 230 3.98 -20.50 -18.12
N ASN A 231 5.06 -21.27 -18.00
CA ASN A 231 6.02 -21.16 -16.91
C ASN A 231 7.33 -20.51 -17.40
N LEU A 232 7.59 -19.29 -16.94
CA LEU A 232 8.76 -18.47 -17.22
C LEU A 232 9.58 -18.20 -15.95
N SER A 233 9.36 -19.00 -14.90
CA SER A 233 9.97 -18.76 -13.59
C SER A 233 11.50 -19.00 -13.57
N ASN A 234 12.20 -18.36 -12.64
CA ASN A 234 13.65 -18.50 -12.46
C ASN A 234 14.45 -18.13 -13.72
N ASN A 235 14.12 -16.99 -14.33
CA ASN A 235 14.87 -16.41 -15.43
C ASN A 235 15.41 -15.03 -15.01
N SER A 236 15.94 -14.26 -15.96
CA SER A 236 16.44 -12.89 -15.75
C SER A 236 15.61 -11.89 -16.57
N LEU A 237 14.31 -12.14 -16.72
CA LEU A 237 13.43 -11.29 -17.51
C LEU A 237 13.29 -9.92 -16.83
N GLN A 238 13.59 -8.86 -17.56
CA GLN A 238 13.47 -7.48 -17.08
C GLN A 238 12.11 -6.87 -17.40
N ALA A 239 11.47 -7.33 -18.49
CA ALA A 239 10.15 -6.88 -18.90
C ALA A 239 9.38 -8.01 -19.59
N VAL A 240 8.05 -7.92 -19.54
CA VAL A 240 7.14 -8.72 -20.37
C VAL A 240 6.52 -7.79 -21.40
N PRO A 241 6.57 -8.12 -22.71
CA PRO A 241 6.03 -7.24 -23.75
C PRO A 241 4.50 -7.20 -23.73
N GLU A 242 3.92 -6.11 -24.24
CA GLU A 242 2.47 -5.91 -24.36
C GLU A 242 1.80 -7.01 -25.22
N LEU A 243 2.56 -7.68 -26.06
CA LEU A 243 2.11 -8.81 -26.89
C LEU A 243 1.66 -10.04 -26.08
N ILE A 244 1.91 -10.10 -24.77
CA ILE A 244 1.39 -11.17 -23.89
C ILE A 244 -0.13 -11.35 -24.02
N ALA A 245 -0.86 -10.28 -24.35
CA ALA A 245 -2.30 -10.31 -24.58
C ALA A 245 -2.74 -11.18 -25.78
N GLY A 246 -1.83 -11.54 -26.68
CA GLY A 246 -2.13 -12.50 -27.76
C GLY A 246 -2.41 -13.91 -27.25
N LEU A 247 -2.05 -14.24 -26.01
CA LEU A 247 -2.29 -15.55 -25.39
C LEU A 247 -3.69 -15.64 -24.76
N GLU A 248 -4.74 -15.46 -25.57
CA GLU A 248 -6.13 -15.34 -25.10
C GLU A 248 -6.64 -16.55 -24.29
N LYS A 249 -6.07 -17.74 -24.52
CA LYS A 249 -6.44 -19.01 -23.84
C LYS A 249 -5.64 -19.28 -22.56
N LEU A 250 -4.72 -18.39 -22.19
CA LEU A 250 -3.84 -18.60 -21.06
C LEU A 250 -4.63 -18.63 -19.74
N GLU A 251 -4.50 -19.74 -19.01
CA GLU A 251 -5.11 -19.95 -17.69
C GLU A 251 -4.08 -19.85 -16.57
N GLU A 252 -2.82 -20.23 -16.81
CA GLU A 252 -1.76 -20.21 -15.81
C GLU A 252 -0.52 -19.48 -16.33
N LEU A 253 -0.08 -18.45 -15.61
CA LEU A 253 1.12 -17.68 -15.92
C LEU A 253 2.03 -17.60 -14.69
N ASN A 254 3.22 -18.16 -14.80
CA ASN A 254 4.24 -18.10 -13.77
C ASN A 254 5.46 -17.32 -14.24
N LEU A 255 5.62 -16.11 -13.73
CA LEU A 255 6.72 -15.18 -13.95
C LEU A 255 7.62 -15.03 -12.71
N SER A 256 7.49 -15.95 -11.74
CA SER A 256 8.19 -15.80 -10.45
C SER A 256 9.71 -15.90 -10.56
N SER A 257 10.43 -15.24 -9.66
CA SER A 257 11.90 -15.24 -9.62
C SER A 257 12.50 -14.75 -10.94
N ASN A 258 12.19 -13.50 -11.28
CA ASN A 258 12.73 -12.75 -12.42
C ASN A 258 13.17 -11.35 -11.93
N GLU A 259 13.45 -10.44 -12.86
CA GLU A 259 13.90 -9.07 -12.57
C GLU A 259 12.89 -8.02 -13.03
N LEU A 260 11.60 -8.38 -13.10
CA LEU A 260 10.55 -7.49 -13.61
C LEU A 260 10.36 -6.27 -12.70
N GLU A 261 10.44 -5.07 -13.28
CA GLU A 261 10.15 -3.81 -12.59
C GLU A 261 8.69 -3.38 -12.70
N SER A 262 8.01 -3.81 -13.78
CA SER A 262 6.59 -3.59 -14.03
C SER A 262 5.98 -4.77 -14.80
N LEU A 263 4.65 -4.83 -14.79
CA LEU A 263 3.88 -5.71 -15.68
C LEU A 263 3.23 -4.85 -16.78
N PRO A 264 3.10 -5.37 -18.01
CA PRO A 264 2.47 -4.66 -19.11
C PRO A 264 0.99 -4.38 -18.82
N GLY A 265 0.48 -3.28 -19.34
CA GLY A 265 -0.93 -2.91 -19.19
C GLY A 265 -1.86 -3.94 -19.85
N SER A 266 -1.38 -4.62 -20.89
CA SER A 266 -2.13 -5.66 -21.59
C SER A 266 -2.39 -6.93 -20.79
N ILE A 267 -1.78 -7.13 -19.61
CA ILE A 267 -2.06 -8.30 -18.75
C ILE A 267 -3.56 -8.44 -18.44
N GLY A 268 -4.28 -7.31 -18.33
CA GLY A 268 -5.71 -7.27 -18.11
C GLY A 268 -6.57 -7.87 -19.23
N LEU A 269 -6.00 -8.11 -20.42
CA LEU A 269 -6.70 -8.73 -21.55
C LEU A 269 -6.74 -10.26 -21.43
N LEU A 270 -5.98 -10.85 -20.51
CA LEU A 270 -5.97 -12.30 -20.26
C LEU A 270 -7.18 -12.73 -19.42
N ILE A 271 -8.38 -12.60 -20.00
CA ILE A 271 -9.66 -12.82 -19.31
C ILE A 271 -9.86 -14.26 -18.80
N ASN A 272 -9.13 -15.23 -19.34
CA ASN A 272 -9.18 -16.64 -18.93
C ASN A 272 -8.15 -17.00 -17.85
N LEU A 273 -7.29 -16.07 -17.46
CA LEU A 273 -6.21 -16.31 -16.50
C LEU A 273 -6.80 -16.64 -15.13
N LYS A 274 -6.44 -17.81 -14.60
CA LYS A 274 -6.86 -18.35 -13.29
C LYS A 274 -5.77 -18.24 -12.25
N ILE A 275 -4.51 -18.43 -12.65
CA ILE A 275 -3.36 -18.40 -11.75
C ILE A 275 -2.31 -17.45 -12.31
N LEU A 276 -1.97 -16.43 -11.52
CA LEU A 276 -0.88 -15.50 -11.83
C LEU A 276 0.13 -15.49 -10.68
N ASN A 277 1.35 -15.89 -10.97
CA ASN A 277 2.46 -15.82 -10.03
C ASN A 277 3.55 -14.89 -10.56
N VAL A 278 3.69 -13.73 -9.94
CA VAL A 278 4.70 -12.70 -10.23
C VAL A 278 5.63 -12.47 -9.02
N SER A 279 5.67 -13.43 -8.10
CA SER A 279 6.47 -13.32 -6.88
C SER A 279 7.98 -13.26 -7.12
N ARG A 280 8.75 -12.71 -6.18
CA ARG A 280 10.22 -12.59 -6.27
C ARG A 280 10.66 -11.84 -7.53
N ASN A 281 10.12 -10.65 -7.71
CA ASN A 281 10.50 -9.70 -8.77
C ASN A 281 10.89 -8.36 -8.13
N LYS A 282 10.98 -7.30 -8.93
CA LYS A 282 11.28 -5.93 -8.49
C LYS A 282 10.06 -4.99 -8.68
N LEU A 283 8.84 -5.55 -8.75
CA LEU A 283 7.62 -4.80 -9.07
C LEU A 283 7.36 -3.71 -8.03
N VAL A 284 7.19 -2.48 -8.51
CA VAL A 284 6.85 -1.31 -7.66
C VAL A 284 5.34 -1.10 -7.56
N GLU A 285 4.60 -1.48 -8.60
CA GLU A 285 3.14 -1.44 -8.66
C GLU A 285 2.61 -2.60 -9.50
N LEU A 286 1.33 -2.92 -9.31
CA LEU A 286 0.58 -3.76 -10.25
C LEU A 286 -0.22 -2.83 -11.16
N PRO A 287 -0.32 -3.10 -12.48
CA PRO A 287 -1.10 -2.27 -13.38
C PRO A 287 -2.58 -2.37 -13.01
N ASP A 288 -3.30 -1.24 -13.07
CA ASP A 288 -4.75 -1.21 -12.79
C ASP A 288 -5.55 -2.20 -13.64
N SER A 289 -5.06 -2.48 -14.85
CA SER A 289 -5.67 -3.43 -15.77
C SER A 289 -5.71 -4.87 -15.24
N ILE A 290 -4.87 -5.24 -14.25
CA ILE A 290 -4.90 -6.57 -13.62
C ILE A 290 -6.30 -6.88 -13.06
N CYS A 291 -7.06 -5.86 -12.67
CA CYS A 291 -8.44 -5.98 -12.19
C CYS A 291 -9.35 -6.65 -13.24
N HIS A 292 -9.06 -6.50 -14.54
CA HIS A 292 -9.86 -7.09 -15.61
C HIS A 292 -9.66 -8.60 -15.80
N CYS A 293 -8.69 -9.23 -15.11
CA CYS A 293 -8.50 -10.68 -15.09
C CYS A 293 -9.60 -11.37 -14.25
N ARG A 294 -10.87 -11.27 -14.66
CA ARG A 294 -12.04 -11.69 -13.86
C ARG A 294 -12.07 -13.18 -13.50
N SER A 295 -11.36 -14.02 -14.25
CA SER A 295 -11.25 -15.47 -13.99
C SER A 295 -10.20 -15.82 -12.94
N LEU A 296 -9.45 -14.84 -12.43
CA LEU A 296 -8.34 -15.08 -11.52
C LEU A 296 -8.83 -15.69 -10.21
N VAL A 297 -8.22 -16.81 -9.84
CA VAL A 297 -8.48 -17.57 -8.61
C VAL A 297 -7.33 -17.41 -7.62
N GLU A 298 -6.09 -17.34 -8.13
CA GLU A 298 -4.89 -17.17 -7.33
C GLU A 298 -3.98 -16.08 -7.90
N LEU A 299 -3.65 -15.11 -7.04
CA LEU A 299 -2.67 -14.07 -7.33
C LEU A 299 -1.56 -14.10 -6.28
N ASN A 300 -0.35 -14.39 -6.73
CA ASN A 300 0.84 -14.32 -5.90
C ASN A 300 1.78 -13.22 -6.41
N ALA A 301 1.84 -12.11 -5.68
CA ALA A 301 2.73 -10.98 -5.93
C ALA A 301 3.71 -10.74 -4.76
N SER A 302 3.98 -11.77 -3.97
CA SER A 302 4.89 -11.72 -2.82
C SER A 302 6.35 -11.45 -3.19
N PHE A 303 7.16 -10.97 -2.24
CA PHE A 303 8.58 -10.65 -2.46
C PHE A 303 8.78 -9.68 -3.63
N ASN A 304 8.12 -8.53 -3.56
CA ASN A 304 8.25 -7.43 -4.51
C ASN A 304 8.50 -6.13 -3.74
N ARG A 305 8.27 -4.97 -4.37
CA ARG A 305 8.41 -3.63 -3.77
C ARG A 305 7.09 -2.86 -3.86
N LEU A 306 5.96 -3.56 -3.87
CA LEU A 306 4.64 -2.96 -4.04
C LEU A 306 4.34 -2.00 -2.89
N ALA A 307 4.01 -0.76 -3.22
CA ALA A 307 3.61 0.26 -2.24
C ALA A 307 2.09 0.27 -1.98
N TYR A 308 1.30 -0.11 -2.99
CA TYR A 308 -0.16 -0.21 -2.94
C TYR A 308 -0.66 -1.34 -3.84
N LEU A 309 -1.90 -1.74 -3.63
CA LEU A 309 -2.67 -2.55 -4.59
C LEU A 309 -3.61 -1.63 -5.37
N PRO A 310 -3.98 -1.97 -6.62
CA PRO A 310 -4.93 -1.20 -7.41
C PRO A 310 -6.23 -0.96 -6.64
N THR A 311 -6.71 0.29 -6.67
CA THR A 311 -7.87 0.72 -5.86
C THR A 311 -9.12 -0.10 -6.16
N ASN A 312 -9.29 -0.59 -7.40
CA ASN A 312 -10.45 -1.36 -7.84
C ASN A 312 -10.26 -2.89 -7.82
N ILE A 313 -9.16 -3.40 -7.25
CA ILE A 313 -8.82 -4.83 -7.31
C ILE A 313 -9.97 -5.73 -6.83
N GLY A 314 -10.68 -5.32 -5.78
CA GLY A 314 -11.72 -6.17 -5.20
C GLY A 314 -13.10 -6.08 -5.85
N TYR A 315 -13.38 -5.05 -6.67
CA TYR A 315 -14.65 -4.95 -7.40
C TYR A 315 -14.72 -5.92 -8.58
N GLU A 316 -13.58 -6.18 -9.23
CA GLU A 316 -13.53 -6.96 -10.47
C GLU A 316 -13.01 -8.39 -10.26
N LEU A 317 -12.06 -8.61 -9.34
CA LEU A 317 -11.50 -9.94 -9.05
C LEU A 317 -12.39 -10.76 -8.09
N VAL A 318 -13.68 -10.88 -8.43
CA VAL A 318 -14.72 -11.51 -7.59
C VAL A 318 -14.53 -13.01 -7.38
N ASN A 319 -13.74 -13.68 -8.24
CA ASN A 319 -13.45 -15.11 -8.17
C ASN A 319 -12.16 -15.44 -7.40
N LEU A 320 -11.39 -14.43 -6.99
CA LEU A 320 -10.11 -14.66 -6.35
C LEU A 320 -10.31 -15.32 -4.99
N LYS A 321 -9.62 -16.44 -4.78
CA LYS A 321 -9.65 -17.22 -3.54
C LYS A 321 -8.39 -17.05 -2.71
N ARG A 322 -7.24 -16.80 -3.36
CA ARG A 322 -5.96 -16.61 -2.69
C ARG A 322 -5.27 -15.35 -3.20
N LEU A 323 -4.98 -14.44 -2.27
CA LEU A 323 -4.16 -13.26 -2.50
C LEU A 323 -2.93 -13.32 -1.59
N SER A 324 -1.76 -13.38 -2.20
CA SER A 324 -0.46 -13.43 -1.51
C SER A 324 0.38 -12.22 -1.90
N VAL A 325 0.56 -11.30 -0.96
CA VAL A 325 1.27 -10.01 -1.13
C VAL A 325 2.30 -9.77 -0.03
N GLN A 326 2.72 -10.83 0.67
CA GLN A 326 3.72 -10.76 1.72
C GLN A 326 5.09 -10.28 1.22
N LEU A 327 5.88 -9.71 2.12
CA LEU A 327 7.23 -9.19 1.83
C LEU A 327 7.18 -8.14 0.71
N ASN A 328 6.37 -7.12 0.93
CA ASN A 328 6.22 -5.92 0.09
C ASN A 328 6.33 -4.67 0.99
N LYS A 329 5.87 -3.52 0.49
CA LYS A 329 5.87 -2.23 1.20
C LYS A 329 4.47 -1.63 1.26
N LEU A 330 3.44 -2.48 1.35
CA LEU A 330 2.06 -2.03 1.35
C LEU A 330 1.77 -1.23 2.62
N ARG A 331 1.32 0.01 2.47
CA ARG A 331 0.94 0.89 3.61
C ARG A 331 -0.52 0.75 4.02
N SER A 332 -1.37 0.37 3.08
CA SER A 332 -2.79 0.14 3.27
C SER A 332 -3.29 -0.95 2.32
N LEU A 333 -4.44 -1.54 2.65
CA LEU A 333 -5.23 -2.35 1.72
C LEU A 333 -6.39 -1.49 1.21
N PRO A 334 -6.70 -1.51 -0.09
CA PRO A 334 -7.80 -0.71 -0.65
C PRO A 334 -9.14 -1.18 -0.05
N THR A 335 -10.09 -0.25 0.14
CA THR A 335 -11.41 -0.60 0.71
C THR A 335 -12.15 -1.62 -0.14
N SER A 336 -11.89 -1.65 -1.46
CA SER A 336 -12.46 -2.62 -2.40
C SER A 336 -12.14 -4.07 -2.04
N ILE A 337 -11.09 -4.34 -1.25
CA ILE A 337 -10.76 -5.71 -0.80
C ILE A 337 -11.97 -6.41 -0.19
N GLY A 338 -12.84 -5.69 0.52
CA GLY A 338 -14.06 -6.24 1.14
C GLY A 338 -15.11 -6.76 0.15
N GLU A 339 -15.00 -6.43 -1.14
CA GLU A 339 -15.89 -6.92 -2.18
C GLU A 339 -15.44 -8.24 -2.82
N MET A 340 -14.25 -8.76 -2.45
CA MET A 340 -13.71 -10.04 -2.90
C MET A 340 -14.38 -11.21 -2.19
N LYS A 341 -15.67 -11.42 -2.45
CA LYS A 341 -16.53 -12.38 -1.72
C LYS A 341 -16.05 -13.82 -1.79
N SER A 342 -15.24 -14.20 -2.77
CA SER A 342 -14.66 -15.54 -2.89
C SER A 342 -13.35 -15.73 -2.13
N LEU A 343 -12.78 -14.66 -1.55
CA LEU A 343 -11.45 -14.70 -0.94
C LEU A 343 -11.46 -15.59 0.30
N GLN A 344 -10.55 -16.57 0.32
CA GLN A 344 -10.38 -17.55 1.39
C GLN A 344 -9.06 -17.36 2.13
N VAL A 345 -8.02 -16.92 1.41
CA VAL A 345 -6.69 -16.70 1.98
C VAL A 345 -6.18 -15.33 1.59
N LEU A 346 -5.88 -14.52 2.60
CA LEU A 346 -5.17 -13.25 2.45
C LEU A 346 -3.88 -13.32 3.27
N ASP A 347 -2.75 -13.29 2.56
CA ASP A 347 -1.43 -13.24 3.18
C ASP A 347 -0.74 -11.90 2.85
N ALA A 348 -0.63 -11.03 3.85
CA ALA A 348 -0.03 -9.71 3.76
C ALA A 348 1.04 -9.47 4.86
N HIS A 349 1.65 -10.53 5.38
CA HIS A 349 2.71 -10.41 6.39
C HIS A 349 3.98 -9.75 5.83
N PHE A 350 4.81 -9.14 6.70
CA PHE A 350 5.98 -8.34 6.28
C PHE A 350 5.61 -7.26 5.25
N ASN A 351 4.76 -6.33 5.67
CA ASN A 351 4.45 -5.11 4.93
C ASN A 351 4.58 -3.90 5.89
N GLU A 352 4.09 -2.74 5.47
CA GLU A 352 4.11 -1.48 6.23
C GLU A 352 2.67 -1.05 6.59
N LEU A 353 1.76 -2.00 6.82
CA LEU A 353 0.33 -1.71 6.99
C LEU A 353 0.07 -0.91 8.27
N HIS A 354 -0.58 0.25 8.14
CA HIS A 354 -1.02 1.07 9.29
C HIS A 354 -2.32 0.57 9.93
N GLY A 355 -3.13 -0.14 9.16
CA GLY A 355 -4.47 -0.54 9.55
C GLY A 355 -5.11 -1.43 8.50
N LEU A 356 -6.31 -1.91 8.82
CA LEU A 356 -7.16 -2.61 7.86
C LEU A 356 -8.40 -1.76 7.57
N PRO A 357 -8.91 -1.76 6.34
CA PRO A 357 -10.17 -1.10 6.04
C PRO A 357 -11.32 -1.80 6.78
N ILE A 358 -12.32 -1.03 7.22
CA ILE A 358 -13.52 -1.56 7.89
C ILE A 358 -14.25 -2.59 6.99
N SER A 359 -14.13 -2.45 5.67
CA SER A 359 -14.69 -3.38 4.69
C SER A 359 -14.13 -4.79 4.79
N ILE A 360 -13.01 -5.04 5.49
CA ILE A 360 -12.44 -6.39 5.67
C ILE A 360 -13.48 -7.36 6.27
N GLY A 361 -14.35 -6.89 7.17
CA GLY A 361 -15.41 -7.72 7.78
C GLY A 361 -16.46 -8.23 6.82
N LYS A 362 -16.52 -7.71 5.58
CA LYS A 362 -17.40 -8.23 4.52
C LYS A 362 -16.90 -9.54 3.91
N LEU A 363 -15.65 -9.95 4.17
CA LEU A 363 -15.04 -11.16 3.62
C LEU A 363 -15.51 -12.43 4.33
N LEU A 364 -16.80 -12.75 4.19
CA LEU A 364 -17.44 -13.84 4.92
C LEU A 364 -16.87 -15.23 4.60
N ASN A 365 -16.15 -15.41 3.48
CA ASN A 365 -15.51 -16.69 3.11
C ASN A 365 -14.03 -16.77 3.51
N LEU A 366 -13.47 -15.73 4.16
CA LEU A 366 -12.07 -15.70 4.54
C LEU A 366 -11.80 -16.72 5.65
N GLU A 367 -10.85 -17.62 5.41
CA GLU A 367 -10.46 -18.68 6.33
C GLU A 367 -9.09 -18.43 6.96
N VAL A 368 -8.18 -17.81 6.22
CA VAL A 368 -6.80 -17.53 6.66
C VAL A 368 -6.48 -16.06 6.42
N LEU A 369 -6.10 -15.37 7.48
CA LEU A 369 -5.64 -13.99 7.45
C LEU A 369 -4.29 -13.90 8.15
N ASN A 370 -3.25 -13.58 7.40
CA ASN A 370 -1.91 -13.36 7.94
C ASN A 370 -1.49 -11.90 7.74
N LEU A 371 -1.30 -11.21 8.86
CA LEU A 371 -0.90 -9.81 8.99
C LEU A 371 0.32 -9.66 9.89
N GLY A 372 1.05 -10.76 10.12
CA GLY A 372 2.23 -10.73 10.97
C GLY A 372 3.27 -9.74 10.46
N SER A 373 4.09 -9.19 11.35
CA SER A 373 5.30 -8.45 10.97
C SER A 373 5.03 -7.17 10.16
N ASN A 374 4.01 -6.38 10.52
CA ASN A 374 3.80 -4.98 10.07
C ASN A 374 4.34 -3.97 11.12
N PHE A 375 5.50 -4.32 11.68
CA PHE A 375 6.12 -3.91 12.96
C PHE A 375 5.99 -2.46 13.43
N SER A 376 5.92 -1.47 12.54
CA SER A 376 5.96 -0.05 12.90
C SER A 376 4.60 0.60 13.05
N ASP A 377 3.55 0.04 12.45
CA ASP A 377 2.40 0.86 12.05
C ASP A 377 1.02 0.24 12.36
N LEU A 378 0.90 -1.09 12.39
CA LEU A 378 -0.38 -1.74 12.69
C LEU A 378 -0.68 -1.70 14.19
N SER A 379 -1.43 -0.68 14.61
CA SER A 379 -1.74 -0.38 16.01
C SER A 379 -3.12 -0.85 16.47
N GLU A 380 -4.05 -1.02 15.53
CA GLU A 380 -5.43 -1.42 15.82
C GLU A 380 -6.01 -2.33 14.73
N LEU A 381 -7.03 -3.10 15.13
CA LEU A 381 -7.87 -3.86 14.21
C LEU A 381 -9.25 -3.20 14.14
N PRO A 382 -9.90 -3.15 12.96
CA PRO A 382 -11.25 -2.64 12.86
C PRO A 382 -12.21 -3.53 13.66
N HIS A 383 -13.24 -2.94 14.25
CA HIS A 383 -14.26 -3.69 14.99
C HIS A 383 -14.93 -4.78 14.13
N THR A 384 -15.05 -4.55 12.82
CA THR A 384 -15.60 -5.52 11.86
C THR A 384 -14.75 -6.77 11.64
N ILE A 385 -13.53 -6.85 12.21
CA ILE A 385 -12.75 -8.11 12.18
C ILE A 385 -13.55 -9.27 12.80
N GLY A 386 -14.43 -8.98 13.76
CA GLY A 386 -15.31 -9.97 14.39
C GLY A 386 -16.37 -10.56 13.45
N ASP A 387 -16.64 -9.91 12.31
CA ASP A 387 -17.63 -10.36 11.32
C ASP A 387 -17.10 -11.47 10.40
N LEU A 388 -15.80 -11.77 10.47
CA LEU A 388 -15.15 -12.85 9.73
C LEU A 388 -15.51 -14.23 10.31
N ILE A 389 -16.78 -14.60 10.22
CA ILE A 389 -17.35 -15.79 10.89
C ILE A 389 -16.72 -17.12 10.45
N ASN A 390 -16.12 -17.20 9.25
CA ASN A 390 -15.45 -18.40 8.74
C ASN A 390 -13.93 -18.39 8.95
N LEU A 391 -13.38 -17.37 9.62
CA LEU A 391 -11.95 -17.27 9.87
C LEU A 391 -11.48 -18.39 10.80
N LYS A 392 -10.50 -19.17 10.34
CA LYS A 392 -9.91 -20.31 11.04
C LYS A 392 -8.53 -19.99 11.58
N GLU A 393 -7.75 -19.21 10.84
CA GLU A 393 -6.37 -18.87 11.17
C GLU A 393 -6.17 -17.36 11.09
N LEU A 394 -5.73 -16.77 12.19
CA LEU A 394 -5.37 -15.36 12.28
C LEU A 394 -3.97 -15.22 12.86
N ASP A 395 -3.05 -14.67 12.08
CA ASP A 395 -1.74 -14.25 12.57
C ASP A 395 -1.64 -12.73 12.53
N ILE A 396 -1.49 -12.13 13.71
CA ILE A 396 -1.26 -10.69 13.89
C ILE A 396 0.00 -10.45 14.74
N SER A 397 0.91 -11.41 14.76
CA SER A 397 2.13 -11.33 15.54
C SER A 397 3.07 -10.23 15.05
N ASN A 398 3.95 -9.76 15.93
CA ASN A 398 4.97 -8.75 15.59
C ASN A 398 4.37 -7.45 15.02
N ASN A 399 3.38 -6.89 15.72
CA ASN A 399 2.73 -5.62 15.41
C ASN A 399 2.69 -4.72 16.66
N GLN A 400 1.99 -3.59 16.59
CA GLN A 400 1.82 -2.64 17.71
C GLN A 400 0.41 -2.67 18.28
N ILE A 401 -0.27 -3.82 18.22
CA ILE A 401 -1.67 -3.92 18.62
C ILE A 401 -1.80 -3.87 20.14
N HIS A 402 -2.52 -2.87 20.63
CA HIS A 402 -2.76 -2.66 22.05
C HIS A 402 -4.00 -3.37 22.57
N GLU A 403 -5.04 -3.46 21.75
CA GLU A 403 -6.30 -4.09 22.12
C GLU A 403 -6.92 -4.88 20.97
N LEU A 404 -7.56 -6.00 21.33
CA LEU A 404 -8.49 -6.69 20.43
C LEU A 404 -9.86 -5.99 20.51
N PRO A 405 -10.59 -5.82 19.39
CA PRO A 405 -11.89 -5.17 19.39
C PRO A 405 -12.96 -6.04 20.07
N ASP A 406 -14.00 -5.42 20.63
CA ASP A 406 -15.03 -6.14 21.40
C ASP A 406 -15.81 -7.18 20.59
N MET A 407 -15.86 -7.02 19.26
CA MET A 407 -16.47 -7.99 18.35
C MET A 407 -15.60 -9.23 18.12
N PHE A 408 -14.35 -9.27 18.57
CA PHE A 408 -13.43 -10.40 18.40
C PHE A 408 -13.99 -11.71 18.98
N GLY A 409 -14.86 -11.62 20.00
CA GLY A 409 -15.57 -12.78 20.56
C GLY A 409 -16.53 -13.48 19.59
N LEU A 410 -16.86 -12.88 18.43
CA LEU A 410 -17.73 -13.45 17.41
C LEU A 410 -17.03 -14.38 16.41
N LEU A 411 -15.70 -14.53 16.49
CA LEU A 411 -14.91 -15.39 15.61
C LEU A 411 -15.12 -16.88 15.94
N VAL A 412 -16.32 -17.41 15.71
CA VAL A 412 -16.74 -18.75 16.16
C VAL A 412 -15.85 -19.88 15.63
N ASN A 413 -15.36 -19.77 14.40
CA ASN A 413 -14.58 -20.80 13.73
C ASN A 413 -13.05 -20.66 13.90
N LEU A 414 -12.57 -19.70 14.69
CA LEU A 414 -11.14 -19.44 14.87
C LEU A 414 -10.48 -20.55 15.69
N ILE A 415 -9.47 -21.21 15.10
CA ILE A 415 -8.75 -22.38 15.65
C ILE A 415 -7.28 -22.07 15.87
N LYS A 416 -6.68 -21.20 15.06
CA LYS A 416 -5.29 -20.74 15.24
C LYS A 416 -5.26 -19.23 15.37
N LEU A 417 -4.59 -18.76 16.41
CA LEU A 417 -4.43 -17.35 16.70
C LEU A 417 -3.00 -17.11 17.18
N ASN A 418 -2.29 -16.24 16.49
CA ASN A 418 -0.96 -15.79 16.89
C ASN A 418 -1.01 -14.29 17.24
N LEU A 419 -0.74 -13.97 18.51
CA LEU A 419 -0.75 -12.62 19.08
C LEU A 419 0.65 -12.17 19.52
N ASP A 420 1.66 -13.02 19.31
CA ASP A 420 2.98 -12.82 19.91
C ASP A 420 3.59 -11.49 19.47
N HIS A 421 4.44 -10.92 20.33
CA HIS A 421 5.14 -9.67 20.04
C HIS A 421 4.19 -8.50 19.69
N ASN A 422 3.14 -8.33 20.50
CA ASN A 422 2.30 -7.12 20.53
C ASN A 422 2.26 -6.52 21.95
N PRO A 423 2.14 -5.18 22.08
CA PRO A 423 1.93 -4.51 23.36
C PRO A 423 0.49 -4.62 23.87
N LEU A 424 -0.09 -5.83 23.81
CA LEU A 424 -1.47 -6.10 24.20
C LEU A 424 -1.71 -5.81 25.69
N THR A 425 -2.67 -4.94 25.96
CA THR A 425 -3.23 -4.69 27.29
C THR A 425 -4.59 -5.34 27.45
N MET A 426 -5.33 -5.49 26.34
CA MET A 426 -6.69 -6.03 26.30
C MET A 426 -6.83 -7.05 25.16
N PRO A 427 -7.10 -8.34 25.44
CA PRO A 427 -7.29 -8.94 26.75
C PRO A 427 -6.00 -9.01 27.58
N PRO A 428 -6.09 -9.07 28.93
CA PRO A 428 -4.92 -9.21 29.79
C PRO A 428 -4.10 -10.46 29.45
N LYS A 429 -2.79 -10.40 29.70
CA LYS A 429 -1.84 -11.48 29.37
C LYS A 429 -2.25 -12.82 29.99
N GLU A 430 -2.85 -12.79 31.17
CA GLU A 430 -3.33 -13.99 31.87
C GLU A 430 -4.45 -14.70 31.09
N VAL A 431 -5.27 -13.95 30.35
CA VAL A 431 -6.32 -14.50 29.47
C VAL A 431 -5.69 -15.01 28.18
N VAL A 432 -4.74 -14.25 27.61
CA VAL A 432 -4.06 -14.62 26.36
C VAL A 432 -3.37 -15.97 26.46
N VAL A 433 -2.63 -16.21 27.55
CA VAL A 433 -1.88 -17.47 27.78
C VAL A 433 -2.79 -18.69 27.91
N GLN A 434 -4.06 -18.52 28.27
CA GLN A 434 -5.03 -19.62 28.36
C GLN A 434 -5.59 -20.04 26.98
N GLY A 435 -5.28 -19.28 25.92
CA GLY A 435 -5.64 -19.60 24.54
C GLY A 435 -6.93 -18.94 24.05
N ILE A 436 -7.40 -19.43 22.91
CA ILE A 436 -8.42 -18.76 22.07
C ILE A 436 -9.79 -18.66 22.77
N GLU A 437 -10.28 -19.75 23.36
CA GLU A 437 -11.63 -19.78 23.94
C GLU A 437 -11.79 -18.84 25.16
N PRO A 438 -10.83 -18.75 26.09
CA PRO A 438 -10.79 -17.71 27.12
C PRO A 438 -10.78 -16.28 26.57
N ILE A 439 -9.99 -16.01 25.52
CA ILE A 439 -9.96 -14.70 24.84
C ILE A 439 -11.36 -14.37 24.30
N LYS A 440 -11.96 -15.27 23.51
CA LYS A 440 -13.30 -15.05 22.93
C LYS A 440 -14.34 -14.76 24.00
N ARG A 441 -14.37 -15.53 25.09
CA ARG A 441 -15.29 -15.33 26.21
C ARG A 441 -15.08 -14.00 26.92
N PHE A 442 -13.83 -13.61 27.14
CA PHE A 442 -13.49 -12.33 27.74
C PHE A 442 -13.98 -11.16 26.89
N MET A 443 -13.71 -11.19 25.57
CA MET A 443 -14.14 -10.14 24.64
C MET A 443 -15.67 -10.09 24.52
N ALA A 444 -16.34 -11.24 24.45
CA ALA A 444 -17.81 -11.31 24.41
C ALA A 444 -18.45 -10.74 25.68
N LYS A 445 -17.87 -11.02 26.86
CA LYS A 445 -18.33 -10.43 28.13
C LYS A 445 -18.15 -8.92 28.15
N ARG A 446 -16.96 -8.43 27.78
CA ARG A 446 -16.65 -7.00 27.69
C ARG A 446 -17.65 -6.26 26.79
N ARG A 447 -17.98 -6.83 25.63
CA ARG A 447 -19.02 -6.29 24.75
C ARG A 447 -20.38 -6.19 25.43
N ALA A 448 -20.80 -7.24 26.14
CA ALA A 448 -22.08 -7.23 26.85
C ALA A 448 -22.11 -6.15 27.94
N ASP A 449 -21.01 -6.00 28.70
CA ASP A 449 -20.88 -4.97 29.73
C ASP A 449 -20.98 -3.56 29.12
N LEU A 450 -20.31 -3.30 27.99
CA LEU A 450 -20.41 -2.01 27.26
C LEU A 450 -21.83 -1.70 26.76
N LEU A 451 -22.54 -2.69 26.23
CA LEU A 451 -23.94 -2.51 25.78
C LEU A 451 -24.89 -2.20 26.95
N ILE A 452 -24.63 -2.78 28.12
CA ILE A 452 -25.40 -2.48 29.34
C ILE A 452 -25.12 -1.05 29.78
N GLU A 453 -23.85 -0.63 29.83
CA GLU A 453 -23.46 0.74 30.17
C GLU A 453 -24.07 1.77 29.22
N GLU A 454 -24.01 1.54 27.90
CA GLU A 454 -24.61 2.41 26.89
C GLU A 454 -26.14 2.50 27.07
N SER A 455 -26.81 1.39 27.37
CA SER A 455 -28.25 1.36 27.68
C SER A 455 -28.59 2.16 28.93
N LEU A 456 -27.80 2.03 29.99
CA LEU A 456 -27.97 2.78 31.23
C LEU A 456 -27.73 4.28 31.01
N LEU A 457 -26.71 4.65 30.24
CA LEU A 457 -26.43 6.04 29.89
C LEU A 457 -27.58 6.65 29.08
N ASN A 458 -28.08 5.95 28.06
CA ASN A 458 -29.22 6.39 27.25
C ASN A 458 -30.51 6.52 28.09
N ARG A 459 -30.74 5.63 29.06
CA ARG A 459 -31.85 5.76 30.02
C ARG A 459 -31.63 6.94 30.98
N SER A 460 -30.40 7.16 31.42
CA SER A 460 -30.01 8.24 32.32
C SER A 460 -29.92 9.61 31.63
N THR A 461 -29.94 9.71 30.30
CA THR A 461 -30.02 10.98 29.55
C THR A 461 -31.41 11.21 28.94
N SER A 462 -32.30 10.21 28.99
CA SER A 462 -33.69 10.30 28.52
C SER A 462 -34.53 11.39 29.24
N TRP A 463 -34.19 11.78 30.46
CA TRP A 463 -34.84 12.92 31.13
C TRP A 463 -34.42 14.28 30.54
N LEU A 464 -33.23 14.40 29.96
CA LEU A 464 -32.77 15.62 29.27
C LEU A 464 -33.50 15.82 27.94
N SER A 465 -33.78 14.75 27.19
CA SER A 465 -34.62 14.83 26.00
C SER A 465 -36.08 15.16 26.34
N ASN A 466 -36.60 14.64 27.45
CA ASN A 466 -37.94 14.98 27.95
C ASN A 466 -38.03 16.42 28.52
N LEU A 467 -36.92 16.98 29.02
CA LEU A 467 -36.84 18.40 29.36
C LEU A 467 -36.77 19.29 28.12
N ALA A 468 -36.01 18.91 27.08
CA ALA A 468 -35.97 19.64 25.83
C ALA A 468 -37.36 19.68 25.14
N SER A 469 -38.13 18.59 25.20
CA SER A 469 -39.51 18.57 24.70
C SER A 469 -40.48 19.37 25.58
N ASN A 470 -40.29 19.38 26.91
CA ASN A 470 -41.13 20.16 27.82
C ASN A 470 -40.80 21.67 27.85
N VAL A 471 -39.58 22.08 27.46
CA VAL A 471 -39.19 23.49 27.32
C VAL A 471 -39.68 24.07 25.99
N SER A 472 -39.94 23.24 24.97
CA SER A 472 -40.61 23.66 23.72
C SER A 472 -42.11 23.96 23.91
N GLY A 473 -42.72 23.53 25.02
CA GLY A 473 -44.14 23.79 25.33
C GLY A 473 -44.47 25.20 25.83
N TYR A 474 -43.48 26.09 26.01
CA TYR A 474 -43.69 27.46 26.54
C TYR A 474 -43.49 28.59 25.52
N LEU A 475 -43.21 28.28 24.25
CA LEU A 475 -43.21 29.26 23.15
C LEU A 475 -44.28 28.89 22.14
N GLY A 476 -45.37 29.65 22.18
CA GLY A 476 -46.64 29.36 21.50
C GLY A 476 -46.52 29.13 19.99
N SER A 477 -47.17 28.06 19.54
CA SER A 477 -47.53 27.87 18.13
C SER A 477 -48.78 28.71 17.79
N PRO A 478 -48.81 29.42 16.64
CA PRO A 478 -50.06 29.89 16.06
C PRO A 478 -50.74 28.77 15.25
N LYS A 479 -52.07 28.73 15.34
CA LYS A 479 -52.96 27.78 14.67
C LYS A 479 -53.09 28.03 13.15
N SER A 480 -53.14 26.91 12.43
CA SER A 480 -54.05 26.51 11.33
C SER A 480 -54.23 27.40 10.08
N ASN A 481 -54.12 26.76 8.91
CA ASN A 481 -55.32 26.51 8.09
C ASN A 481 -55.16 25.22 7.27
N ALA A 482 -56.18 24.39 7.35
CA ALA A 482 -56.40 23.17 6.57
C ALA A 482 -57.43 23.47 5.47
N GLU A 483 -57.30 22.81 4.32
CA GLU A 483 -58.39 22.58 3.37
C GLU A 483 -58.32 21.16 2.79
N PRO A 484 -59.45 20.59 2.32
CA PRO A 484 -59.80 19.20 2.60
C PRO A 484 -59.76 18.24 1.39
N SER A 485 -59.64 16.97 1.77
CA SER A 485 -59.92 15.72 1.06
C SER A 485 -61.11 15.76 0.07
N TYR A 486 -60.89 15.26 -1.14
CA TYR A 486 -61.90 14.60 -1.97
C TYR A 486 -61.48 13.15 -2.25
N LEU A 487 -62.44 12.25 -2.06
CA LEU A 487 -62.42 10.82 -2.36
C LEU A 487 -62.39 10.56 -3.88
N ASP A 488 -61.74 9.49 -4.31
CA ASP A 488 -62.46 8.37 -4.94
C ASP A 488 -61.57 7.12 -5.13
N GLN A 489 -62.25 5.98 -5.00
CA GLN A 489 -61.79 4.59 -4.93
C GLN A 489 -61.47 3.97 -6.31
N GLU A 490 -60.71 2.86 -6.26
CA GLU A 490 -60.74 1.69 -7.16
C GLU A 490 -60.39 1.88 -8.66
N LEU A 491 -59.14 1.55 -9.02
CA LEU A 491 -58.73 0.31 -9.75
C LEU A 491 -57.21 0.25 -9.92
#